data_AF-A0A4P6EM29-F1
#
_entry.id   AF-A0A4P6EM29-F1
#
_cell.length_a   1.000
_cell.length_b   1.000
_cell.length_c   1.000
_cell.angle_alpha   90.00
_cell.angle_beta   90.00
_cell.angle_gamma   90.00
#
_symmetry.space_group_name_H-M   'P 1'
#
loop_
_entity.id
_entity.type
_entity.pdbx_description
1 polymer ?
#
loop_
_entity_poly.entity_id
_entity_poly.type
_entity_poly.pdbx_seq_one_letter_code
_entity_poly.pdbx_strand_id
1 'polypeptide(L)'
;MTTENLPEQLLVTDTAGLPIAFVDVDTVQSQAIRLAYDMAEACHDPDALDDVAARHLTEAGTDAFGYVAAAALRMLARHVLDPVLDVTDALHDHGRGPLQHDLRAGLADAARNARQDLS
;
A
#
# COMPACT_ATOMS: atom_id res chain seq x y z
N MET A 1 7.65 8.11 19.68
CA MET A 1 8.24 7.66 18.40
C MET A 1 9.39 6.73 18.75
N THR A 2 9.13 5.43 18.85
CA THR A 2 10.18 4.43 19.06
C THR A 2 10.67 4.04 17.68
N THR A 3 11.84 4.55 17.29
CA THR A 3 12.57 4.08 16.12
C THR A 3 12.95 2.63 16.40
N GLU A 4 12.17 1.67 15.88
CA GLU A 4 12.66 0.30 15.75
C GLU A 4 13.93 0.38 14.90
N ASN A 5 15.07 -0.04 15.45
CA ASN A 5 16.32 -0.20 14.71
C ASN A 5 16.13 -1.35 13.70
N LEU A 6 15.51 -1.03 12.57
CA LEU A 6 15.51 -1.91 11.41
C LEU A 6 16.96 -1.96 10.89
N PRO A 7 17.48 -3.15 10.54
CA PRO A 7 18.79 -3.25 9.93
C PRO A 7 18.80 -2.51 8.58
N GLU A 8 19.89 -1.80 8.27
CA GLU A 8 20.05 -1.04 7.02
C GLU A 8 19.96 -1.96 5.77
N GLN A 9 20.41 -3.21 5.92
CA GLN A 9 20.44 -4.20 4.85
C GLN A 9 19.88 -5.53 5.33
N LEU A 10 19.12 -6.18 4.44
CA LEU A 10 18.57 -7.51 4.64
C LEU A 10 19.12 -8.46 3.58
N LEU A 11 19.62 -9.61 4.02
CA LEU A 11 19.88 -10.76 3.16
C LEU A 11 18.64 -11.64 3.14
N VAL A 12 18.00 -11.75 1.97
CA VAL A 12 16.87 -12.65 1.78
C VAL A 12 17.41 -13.99 1.32
N THR A 13 16.96 -15.07 1.97
CA THR A 13 17.28 -16.44 1.59
C THR A 13 16.05 -17.19 1.12
N ASP A 14 16.25 -18.21 0.30
CA ASP A 14 15.23 -19.22 0.05
C ASP A 14 15.00 -20.12 1.28
N THR A 15 14.14 -21.13 1.14
CA THR A 15 13.83 -22.09 2.21
C THR A 15 15.00 -23.03 2.54
N ALA A 16 16.01 -23.13 1.69
CA ALA A 16 17.24 -23.89 1.92
C ALA A 16 18.35 -23.04 2.56
N GLY A 17 18.10 -21.74 2.79
CA GLY A 17 19.07 -20.79 3.34
C GLY A 17 20.05 -20.24 2.30
N LEU A 18 19.81 -20.45 1.00
CA LEU A 18 20.62 -19.85 -0.06
C LEU A 18 20.23 -18.39 -0.27
N PRO A 19 21.20 -17.47 -0.35
CA PRO A 19 20.94 -16.07 -0.67
C PRO A 19 20.24 -15.90 -2.01
N ILE A 20 19.11 -15.20 -2.04
CA ILE A 20 18.38 -14.86 -3.26
C ILE A 20 18.34 -13.35 -3.53
N ALA A 21 18.48 -12.51 -2.50
CA ALA A 21 18.54 -11.06 -2.68
C ALA A 21 19.28 -10.36 -1.53
N PHE A 22 19.88 -9.21 -1.84
CA PHE A 22 20.29 -8.20 -0.87
C PHE A 22 19.39 -6.99 -1.03
N VAL A 23 18.77 -6.56 0.06
CA VAL A 23 17.79 -5.46 0.07
C VAL A 23 18.28 -4.35 0.98
N ASP A 24 18.40 -3.15 0.42
CA ASP A 24 18.61 -1.92 1.16
C ASP A 24 17.25 -1.41 1.67
N VAL A 25 17.08 -1.39 3.00
CA VAL A 25 15.80 -1.11 3.64
C VAL A 25 15.37 0.34 3.43
N ASP A 26 16.32 1.28 3.48
CA ASP A 26 16.04 2.70 3.29
C ASP A 26 15.62 3.01 1.86
N THR A 27 16.27 2.34 0.89
CA THR A 27 15.92 2.43 -0.53
C THR A 27 14.51 1.90 -0.76
N VAL A 28 14.18 0.71 -0.22
CA VAL A 28 12.84 0.13 -0.33
C VAL A 28 11.79 1.05 0.28
N GLN A 29 12.04 1.58 1.47
CA GLN A 29 11.09 2.49 2.13
C GLN A 29 10.88 3.79 1.32
N SER A 30 11.95 4.39 0.82
CA SER A 30 11.89 5.63 0.03
C SER A 30 11.12 5.42 -1.28
N GLN A 31 11.41 4.33 -1.99
CA GLN A 31 10.70 3.93 -3.22
C GLN A 31 9.23 3.62 -2.92
N ALA A 32 8.94 2.92 -1.83
CA ALA A 32 7.59 2.56 -1.43
C ALA A 32 6.72 3.78 -1.09
N ILE A 33 7.30 4.78 -0.42
CA ILE A 33 6.62 6.05 -0.13
C ILE A 33 6.25 6.73 -1.45
N ARG A 34 7.20 6.85 -2.40
CA ARG A 34 6.93 7.48 -3.70
C ARG A 34 5.86 6.72 -4.48
N LEU A 35 5.96 5.39 -4.56
CA LEU A 35 4.97 4.56 -5.23
C LEU A 35 3.57 4.74 -4.60
N ALA A 36 3.46 4.72 -3.27
CA ALA A 36 2.18 4.87 -2.59
C ALA A 36 1.48 6.20 -2.90
N TYR A 37 2.23 7.31 -2.93
CA TYR A 37 1.65 8.62 -3.20
C TYR A 37 1.36 8.85 -4.69
N ASP A 38 2.23 8.41 -5.59
CA ASP A 38 1.97 8.47 -7.04
C ASP A 38 0.70 7.66 -7.40
N MET A 39 0.54 6.48 -6.79
CA MET A 39 -0.67 5.66 -6.96
C MET A 39 -1.92 6.34 -6.39
N ALA A 40 -1.80 6.99 -5.22
CA ALA A 40 -2.91 7.72 -4.63
C ALA A 40 -3.34 8.93 -5.48
N GLU A 41 -2.40 9.63 -6.11
CA GLU A 41 -2.71 10.74 -7.02
C GLU A 41 -3.40 10.24 -8.31
N ALA A 42 -2.90 9.15 -8.88
CA ALA A 42 -3.45 8.53 -10.08
C ALA A 42 -4.71 7.67 -9.84
N CYS A 43 -5.20 7.53 -8.60
CA CYS A 43 -6.22 6.52 -8.26
C CYS A 43 -7.58 6.64 -8.99
N HIS A 44 -7.82 7.75 -9.68
CA HIS A 44 -9.02 8.02 -10.45
C HIS A 44 -8.90 7.63 -11.94
N ASP A 45 -7.71 7.22 -12.39
CA ASP A 45 -7.42 6.87 -13.78
C ASP A 45 -6.66 5.52 -13.84
N PRO A 46 -7.33 4.43 -14.26
CA PRO A 46 -6.72 3.11 -14.36
C PRO A 46 -5.49 3.05 -15.27
N ASP A 47 -5.47 3.78 -16.39
CA ASP A 47 -4.35 3.76 -17.32
C ASP A 47 -3.13 4.46 -16.70
N ALA A 48 -3.38 5.56 -15.95
CA ALA A 48 -2.33 6.24 -15.21
C ALA A 48 -1.75 5.38 -14.06
N LEU A 49 -2.56 4.54 -13.42
CA LEU A 49 -2.08 3.59 -12.41
C LEU A 49 -1.11 2.56 -13.00
N ASP A 50 -1.42 2.03 -14.20
CA ASP A 50 -0.55 1.09 -14.90
C ASP A 50 0.79 1.74 -15.29
N ASP A 51 0.75 2.99 -15.77
CA ASP A 51 1.95 3.77 -16.10
C ASP A 51 2.83 4.04 -14.86
N VAL A 52 2.21 4.38 -13.72
CA VAL A 52 2.92 4.54 -12.43
C VAL A 52 3.56 3.21 -12.03
N ALA A 53 2.82 2.10 -12.08
CA ALA A 53 3.33 0.77 -11.73
C ALA A 53 4.55 0.40 -12.59
N ALA A 54 4.44 0.57 -13.92
CA ALA A 54 5.50 0.23 -14.86
C ALA A 54 6.77 1.07 -14.65
N ARG A 55 6.62 2.37 -14.38
CA ARG A 55 7.73 3.27 -14.07
C ARG A 55 8.46 2.83 -12.81
N HIS A 56 7.75 2.60 -11.71
CA HIS A 56 8.34 2.17 -10.44
C HIS A 56 8.94 0.75 -10.51
N LEU A 57 8.33 -0.16 -11.29
CA LEU A 57 8.91 -1.48 -11.57
C LEU A 57 10.24 -1.36 -12.32
N THR A 58 10.32 -0.47 -13.30
CA THR A 58 11.55 -0.22 -14.06
C THR A 58 12.65 0.38 -13.18
N GLU A 59 12.29 1.32 -12.30
CA GLU A 59 13.23 1.97 -11.38
C GLU A 59 13.74 1.03 -10.28
N ALA A 60 12.86 0.26 -9.65
CA ALA A 60 13.21 -0.65 -8.56
C ALA A 60 13.88 -1.95 -9.06
N GLY A 61 13.58 -2.36 -10.30
CA GLY A 61 13.93 -3.68 -10.82
C GLY A 61 13.01 -4.78 -10.31
N THR A 62 12.91 -5.87 -11.08
CA THR A 62 11.98 -6.99 -10.81
C THR A 62 12.17 -7.63 -9.44
N ASP A 63 13.42 -7.72 -8.99
CA ASP A 63 13.78 -8.46 -7.78
C ASP A 63 13.40 -7.69 -6.50
N ALA A 64 13.50 -6.35 -6.53
CA ALA A 64 13.19 -5.50 -5.38
C ALA A 64 11.75 -4.98 -5.39
N PHE A 65 11.10 -4.89 -6.57
CA PHE A 65 9.78 -4.28 -6.71
C PHE A 65 8.71 -4.94 -5.83
N GLY A 66 8.77 -6.26 -5.61
CA GLY A 66 7.83 -6.94 -4.73
C GLY A 66 7.85 -6.38 -3.29
N TYR A 67 9.04 -6.08 -2.75
CA TYR A 67 9.19 -5.48 -1.42
C TYR A 67 8.71 -4.03 -1.41
N VAL A 68 9.03 -3.27 -2.46
CA VAL A 68 8.59 -1.89 -2.65
C VAL A 68 7.05 -1.81 -2.70
N ALA A 69 6.41 -2.65 -3.52
CA ALA A 69 4.97 -2.69 -3.69
C ALA A 69 4.25 -3.10 -2.40
N ALA A 70 4.75 -4.10 -1.68
CA ALA A 70 4.17 -4.51 -0.40
C ALA A 70 4.27 -3.40 0.66
N ALA A 71 5.42 -2.73 0.75
CA ALA A 71 5.60 -1.58 1.63
C ALA A 71 4.70 -0.41 1.21
N ALA A 72 4.59 -0.13 -0.09
CA ALA A 72 3.74 0.93 -0.62
C ALA A 72 2.26 0.70 -0.32
N LEU A 73 1.77 -0.54 -0.46
CA LEU A 73 0.39 -0.89 -0.11
C LEU A 73 0.09 -0.60 1.37
N ARG A 74 1.02 -0.94 2.27
CA ARG A 74 0.90 -0.61 3.69
C ARG A 74 0.89 0.90 3.93
N MET A 75 1.74 1.65 3.22
CA MET A 75 1.80 3.11 3.33
C MET A 75 0.51 3.75 2.83
N LEU A 76 0.00 3.33 1.68
CA LEU A 76 -1.25 3.80 1.10
C LEU A 76 -2.44 3.51 2.04
N ALA A 77 -2.54 2.29 2.57
CA ALA A 77 -3.60 1.94 3.50
C ALA A 77 -3.57 2.78 4.79
N ARG A 78 -2.37 2.98 5.37
CA ARG A 78 -2.21 3.65 6.67
C ARG A 78 -2.23 5.18 6.58
N HIS A 79 -1.59 5.75 5.57
CA HIS A 79 -1.32 7.19 5.50
C HIS A 79 -2.20 7.92 4.49
N VAL A 80 -2.90 7.20 3.63
CA VAL A 80 -3.83 7.80 2.65
C VAL A 80 -5.25 7.35 2.93
N LEU A 81 -5.52 6.04 2.86
CA LEU A 81 -6.88 5.52 2.96
C LEU A 81 -7.48 5.74 4.36
N ASP A 82 -6.76 5.44 5.43
CA ASP A 82 -7.29 5.60 6.79
C ASP A 82 -7.66 7.06 7.14
N PRO A 83 -6.81 8.08 6.87
CA PRO A 83 -7.21 9.48 7.06
C PRO A 83 -8.37 9.93 6.16
N VAL A 84 -8.46 9.43 4.92
CA VAL A 84 -9.62 9.71 4.05
C VAL A 84 -10.88 9.13 4.67
N LEU A 85 -10.81 7.91 5.20
CA LEU A 85 -11.95 7.29 5.87
C LEU A 85 -12.36 8.04 7.15
N ASP A 86 -11.41 8.55 7.93
CA ASP A 86 -11.70 9.42 9.08
C ASP A 86 -12.49 10.68 8.69
N VAL A 87 -12.13 11.31 7.57
CA VAL A 87 -12.88 12.46 7.03
C VAL A 87 -14.29 12.03 6.62
N THR A 88 -14.43 10.86 5.98
CA THR A 88 -15.74 10.37 5.53
C THR A 88 -16.64 9.97 6.70
N ASP A 89 -16.08 9.44 7.78
CA ASP A 89 -16.80 9.12 9.01
C ASP A 89 -17.34 10.40 9.67
N ALA A 90 -16.51 11.44 9.73
CA ALA A 90 -16.93 12.75 10.23
C ALA A 90 -18.05 13.37 9.38
N LEU A 91 -18.06 13.12 8.07
CA LEU A 91 -19.12 13.56 7.16
C LEU A 91 -20.36 12.66 7.19
N HIS A 92 -20.27 11.43 7.67
CA HIS A 92 -21.41 10.53 7.82
C HIS A 92 -22.23 10.88 9.07
N ASP A 93 -21.56 11.23 10.19
CA ASP A 93 -22.18 11.57 11.49
C ASP A 93 -23.36 10.66 11.86
N HIS A 94 -23.13 9.34 11.88
CA HIS A 94 -24.18 8.34 12.15
C HIS A 94 -25.47 8.50 11.31
N GLY A 95 -25.33 8.86 10.04
CA GLY A 95 -26.43 9.09 9.10
C GLY A 95 -27.12 10.44 9.25
N ARG A 96 -26.58 11.35 10.06
CA ARG A 96 -27.06 12.74 10.20
C ARG A 96 -26.24 13.73 9.38
N GLY A 97 -25.07 13.31 8.91
CA GLY A 97 -24.19 14.13 8.09
C GLY A 97 -24.54 14.10 6.60
N PRO A 98 -23.86 14.93 5.79
CA PRO A 98 -24.09 15.01 4.34
C PRO A 98 -23.78 13.71 3.58
N LEU A 99 -22.95 12.82 4.14
CA LEU A 99 -22.62 11.54 3.52
C LEU A 99 -23.58 10.45 4.00
N GLN A 100 -24.39 9.91 3.09
CA GLN A 100 -25.42 8.92 3.44
C GLN A 100 -24.85 7.53 3.75
N HIS A 101 -23.69 7.19 3.19
CA HIS A 101 -23.10 5.86 3.27
C HIS A 101 -21.92 5.82 4.23
N ASP A 102 -21.90 4.80 5.09
CA ASP A 102 -20.73 4.41 5.87
C ASP A 102 -19.74 3.67 4.95
N LEU A 103 -18.67 4.37 4.56
CA LEU A 103 -17.65 3.81 3.66
C LEU A 103 -16.77 2.76 4.34
N ARG A 104 -16.58 2.81 5.66
CA ARG A 104 -15.86 1.76 6.41
C ARG A 104 -16.66 0.46 6.41
N ALA A 105 -17.97 0.53 6.63
CA ALA A 105 -18.86 -0.62 6.49
C ALA A 105 -18.83 -1.17 5.06
N GLY A 106 -18.93 -0.30 4.04
CA GLY A 106 -18.84 -0.71 2.64
C GLY A 106 -17.53 -1.42 2.30
N LEU A 107 -16.39 -0.91 2.78
CA LEU A 107 -15.08 -1.54 2.58
C LEU A 107 -14.99 -2.90 3.30
N ALA A 108 -15.53 -3.01 4.52
CA ALA A 108 -15.59 -4.26 5.25
C ALA A 108 -16.43 -5.33 4.53
N ASP A 109 -17.53 -4.91 3.89
CA ASP A 109 -18.39 -5.78 3.08
C ASP A 109 -17.67 -6.26 1.83
N ALA A 110 -17.04 -5.35 1.08
CA ALA A 110 -16.23 -5.68 -0.09
C ALA A 110 -15.10 -6.66 0.25
N ALA A 111 -14.41 -6.45 1.38
CA ALA A 111 -13.35 -7.33 1.84
C ALA A 111 -13.84 -8.73 2.24
N ARG A 112 -15.10 -8.87 2.70
CA ARG A 112 -15.72 -10.19 2.96
C ARG A 112 -16.07 -10.90 1.66
N ASN A 113 -16.66 -10.17 0.70
CA ASN A 113 -17.02 -10.73 -0.60
C ASN A 113 -15.78 -11.25 -1.34
N ALA A 114 -14.71 -10.45 -1.40
CA ALA A 114 -13.45 -10.86 -2.03
C ALA A 114 -12.86 -12.15 -1.42
N ARG A 115 -13.02 -12.37 -0.12
CA ARG A 115 -12.56 -13.59 0.57
C ARG A 115 -13.45 -14.81 0.29
N GLN A 116 -14.71 -14.61 -0.07
CA GLN A 116 -15.64 -15.69 -0.43
C GLN A 116 -15.47 -16.10 -1.90
N ASP A 117 -15.23 -15.14 -2.80
CA ASP A 117 -15.13 -15.39 -4.23
C ASP A 117 -13.77 -15.99 -4.65
N LEU A 118 -12.73 -15.80 -3.83
CA LEU A 118 -11.36 -16.26 -4.09
C LEU A 118 -10.98 -17.53 -3.29
N SER A 119 -11.90 -18.10 -2.52
CA SER A 119 -11.72 -19.37 -1.78
C SER A 119 -12.23 -20.57 -2.58
#